data_AF-A0AAN6NJP4-F1
#
_entry.id   AF-A0AAN6NJP4-F1
#
_cell.length_a   1.000
_cell.length_b   1.000
_cell.length_c   1.000
_cell.angle_alpha   90.00
_cell.angle_beta   90.00
_cell.angle_gamma   90.00
#
_symmetry.space_group_name_H-M   'P 1'
#
loop_
_entity.id
_entity.type
_entity.pdbx_description
1 polymer ?
#
loop_
_entity_poly.entity_id
_entity_poly.type
_entity_poly.pdbx_seq_one_letter_code
_entity_poly.pdbx_strand_id
1 'polypeptide(L)'
;MDTEPNTEDLRSQVLQNTLQQISSLSSEGATECCVICLGDIVEQCEAQPCRHRNFDYLCLITWLEEHPTCPLCKSDITEVRYELGQTGQQGKVYKVPAPSASKGQSEEGMRRWAPILSRSPREPEDEAIQRRRHIYRHKLYSLHVGSNRKQPAESRYRELSPQLFQRDPELVSRARVWLRRELRVFEFLYADESNNSAHRRRPSNAEFLREYIIAILKTVDVQGGSGQAEDMIQEFLGRQSTRLLLHELRA
;
A
#
# COMPACT_ATOMS: atom_id res chain seq x y z
N MET A 1 -14.97 18.55 36.81
CA MET A 1 -15.69 18.72 35.54
C MET A 1 -14.67 18.37 34.47
N ASP A 2 -14.60 17.09 34.14
CA ASP A 2 -13.65 16.56 33.18
C ASP A 2 -14.14 16.93 31.79
N THR A 3 -13.42 17.85 31.16
CA THR A 3 -13.67 18.30 29.79
C THR A 3 -13.32 17.14 28.87
N GLU A 4 -14.30 16.35 28.46
CA GLU A 4 -14.11 15.41 27.35
C GLU A 4 -13.56 16.20 26.15
N PRO A 5 -12.49 15.75 25.49
CA PRO A 5 -11.98 16.42 24.31
C PRO A 5 -13.11 16.45 23.28
N ASN A 6 -13.53 17.66 22.90
CA ASN A 6 -14.63 17.89 21.99
C ASN A 6 -14.36 17.16 20.67
N THR A 7 -15.18 16.15 20.37
CA THR A 7 -15.00 15.27 19.21
C THR A 7 -14.98 16.03 17.88
N GLU A 8 -15.72 17.15 17.80
CA GLU A 8 -15.72 18.05 16.65
C GLU A 8 -14.40 18.81 16.49
N ASP A 9 -13.75 19.20 17.59
CA ASP A 9 -12.46 19.90 17.55
C ASP A 9 -11.35 18.95 17.10
N LEU A 10 -11.32 17.73 17.63
CA LEU A 10 -10.36 16.70 17.20
C LEU A 10 -10.54 16.37 15.72
N ARG A 11 -11.79 16.22 15.28
CA ARG A 11 -12.11 15.95 13.88
C ARG A 11 -11.62 17.07 12.97
N SER A 12 -11.92 18.32 13.34
CA SER A 12 -11.49 19.50 12.57
C SER A 12 -9.98 19.59 12.50
N GLN A 13 -9.28 19.31 13.60
CA GLN A 13 -7.83 19.28 13.66
C GLN A 13 -7.23 18.21 12.75
N VAL A 14 -7.72 16.96 12.82
CA VAL A 14 -7.24 15.86 11.97
C VAL A 14 -7.48 16.18 10.49
N LEU A 15 -8.64 16.74 10.15
CA LEU A 15 -8.98 17.15 8.79
C LEU A 15 -8.03 18.23 8.28
N GLN A 16 -7.82 19.31 9.05
CA GLN A 16 -6.93 20.41 8.68
C GLN A 16 -5.48 19.97 8.52
N ASN A 17 -4.97 19.16 9.46
CA ASN A 17 -3.61 18.62 9.38
C ASN A 17 -3.42 17.75 8.12
N THR A 18 -4.42 16.93 7.80
CA THR A 18 -4.38 16.08 6.59
C THR A 18 -4.36 16.93 5.33
N LEU A 19 -5.22 17.96 5.24
CA LEU A 19 -5.25 18.89 4.10
C LEU A 19 -3.92 19.63 3.94
N GLN A 20 -3.32 20.09 5.04
CA GLN A 20 -2.01 20.73 5.03
C GLN A 20 -0.93 19.77 4.54
N GLN A 21 -0.85 18.56 5.11
CA GLN A 21 0.14 17.56 4.71
C GLN A 21 0.02 17.20 3.23
N ILE A 22 -1.18 17.01 2.73
CA ILE A 22 -1.44 16.73 1.31
C ILE A 22 -1.03 17.91 0.42
N SER A 23 -1.31 19.15 0.85
CA SER A 23 -0.90 20.34 0.12
C SER A 23 0.64 20.48 0.06
N SER A 24 1.33 20.14 1.14
CA SER A 24 2.79 20.09 1.19
C SER A 24 3.36 18.98 0.31
N LEU A 25 2.78 17.77 0.34
CA LEU A 25 3.18 16.66 -0.54
C LEU A 25 2.95 16.97 -2.03
N SER A 26 1.91 17.76 -2.35
CA SER A 26 1.65 18.23 -3.71
C SER A 26 2.64 19.32 -4.16
N SER A 27 3.29 19.99 -3.21
CA SER A 27 4.30 21.05 -3.45
C SER A 27 5.74 20.54 -3.34
N GLU A 28 5.97 19.44 -2.62
CA GLU A 28 7.26 18.79 -2.39
C GLU A 28 7.19 17.33 -2.84
N GLY A 29 7.45 17.09 -4.12
CA GLY A 29 8.02 15.82 -4.61
C GLY A 29 7.26 14.51 -4.32
N ALA A 30 5.96 14.43 -4.58
CA ALA A 30 5.17 13.17 -4.49
C ALA A 30 5.59 12.02 -5.44
N THR A 31 6.84 11.96 -5.91
CA THR A 31 7.30 11.03 -6.97
C THR A 31 8.52 10.17 -6.65
N GLU A 32 9.03 10.13 -5.41
CA GLU A 32 10.32 9.46 -5.11
C GLU A 32 10.28 8.35 -4.04
N CYS A 33 9.17 7.60 -3.94
CA CYS A 33 9.14 6.35 -3.16
C CYS A 33 9.26 5.12 -4.06
N CYS A 34 9.99 4.11 -3.58
CA CYS A 34 10.21 2.84 -4.29
C CYS A 34 8.93 1.99 -4.25
N VAL A 35 8.43 1.53 -5.40
CA VAL A 35 7.19 0.71 -5.42
C VAL A 35 7.39 -0.74 -4.95
N ILE A 36 8.63 -1.17 -4.78
CA ILE A 36 8.98 -2.54 -4.34
C ILE A 36 9.02 -2.61 -2.82
N CYS A 37 9.76 -1.70 -2.16
CA CYS A 37 9.89 -1.67 -0.70
C CYS A 37 9.00 -0.63 -0.01
N LEU A 38 8.37 0.27 -0.76
CA LEU A 38 7.52 1.36 -0.29
C LEU A 38 8.22 2.38 0.64
N GLY A 39 9.55 2.36 0.67
CA GLY A 39 10.39 3.36 1.33
C GLY A 39 10.88 4.44 0.37
N ASP A 40 11.69 5.37 0.90
CA ASP A 40 12.34 6.43 0.12
C ASP A 40 13.36 5.83 -0.85
N ILE A 41 13.44 6.38 -2.06
CA ILE A 41 14.44 5.97 -3.05
C ILE A 41 15.78 6.59 -2.64
N VAL A 42 16.72 5.75 -2.18
CA VAL A 42 18.08 6.19 -1.83
C VAL A 42 18.93 6.25 -3.10
N GLU A 43 18.82 5.23 -3.94
CA GLU A 43 19.53 5.15 -5.22
C GLU A 43 18.53 5.01 -6.37
N GLN A 44 18.27 6.11 -7.08
CA GLN A 44 17.36 6.11 -8.22
C GLN A 44 17.94 5.28 -9.38
N CYS A 45 17.10 4.41 -9.94
CA CYS A 45 17.43 3.60 -11.10
C CYS A 45 16.34 3.66 -12.18
N GLU A 46 16.70 3.33 -13.41
CA GLU A 46 15.82 3.32 -14.58
C GLU A 46 15.87 1.95 -15.28
N ALA A 47 14.71 1.32 -15.40
CA ALA A 47 14.55 0.06 -16.13
C ALA A 47 14.44 0.30 -17.66
N GLN A 48 15.29 -0.31 -18.47
CA GLN A 48 15.15 -0.29 -19.93
C GLN A 48 14.48 -1.56 -20.46
N PRO A 49 13.63 -1.46 -21.52
CA PRO A 49 13.36 -0.28 -22.34
C PRO A 49 12.19 0.60 -21.84
N CYS A 50 11.47 0.17 -20.80
CA CYS A 50 10.22 0.81 -20.37
C CYS A 50 10.37 2.16 -19.66
N ARG A 51 11.59 2.55 -19.27
CA ARG A 51 11.97 3.81 -18.61
C ARG A 51 11.25 4.13 -17.29
N HIS A 52 10.76 3.13 -16.59
CA HIS A 52 10.21 3.33 -15.24
C HIS A 52 11.32 3.58 -14.21
N ARG A 53 11.10 4.53 -13.29
CA ARG A 53 12.12 5.05 -12.35
C ARG A 53 11.75 4.99 -10.86
N ASN A 54 10.55 4.52 -10.52
CA ASN A 54 10.07 4.50 -9.13
C ASN A 54 10.55 3.27 -8.37
N PHE A 55 11.86 3.01 -8.42
CA PHE A 55 12.50 1.90 -7.73
C PHE A 55 13.81 2.37 -7.13
N ASP A 56 14.10 1.85 -5.93
CA ASP A 56 15.46 1.83 -5.44
C ASP A 56 16.27 0.76 -6.20
N TYR A 57 17.53 1.07 -6.52
CA TYR A 57 18.42 0.21 -7.29
C TYR A 57 18.49 -1.22 -6.74
N LEU A 58 18.74 -1.39 -5.44
CA LEU A 58 18.86 -2.71 -4.82
C LEU A 58 17.55 -3.49 -4.90
N CYS A 59 16.42 -2.80 -4.73
CA CYS A 59 15.11 -3.42 -4.85
C CYS A 59 14.84 -3.94 -6.26
N LEU A 60 15.21 -3.17 -7.29
CA LEU A 60 14.99 -3.57 -8.68
C LEU A 60 15.92 -4.72 -9.09
N ILE A 61 17.18 -4.72 -8.67
CA ILE A 61 18.10 -5.84 -8.98
C ILE A 61 17.66 -7.13 -8.32
N THR A 62 17.28 -7.09 -7.04
CA THR A 62 16.76 -8.25 -6.31
C THR A 62 15.51 -8.84 -7.00
N TRP A 63 14.65 -7.97 -7.52
CA TRP A 63 13.48 -8.41 -8.30
C TRP A 63 13.87 -9.12 -9.59
N LEU A 64 14.90 -8.62 -10.29
CA LEU A 64 15.35 -9.14 -11.58
C LEU A 64 16.04 -10.51 -11.49
N GLU A 65 16.54 -10.89 -10.31
CA GLU A 65 17.09 -12.23 -10.06
C GLU A 65 16.03 -13.33 -10.24
N GLU A 66 14.79 -13.05 -9.82
CA GLU A 66 13.67 -13.99 -9.91
C GLU A 66 12.79 -13.74 -11.15
N HIS A 67 12.66 -12.49 -11.56
CA HIS A 67 11.73 -12.06 -12.60
C HIS A 67 12.39 -11.02 -13.52
N PRO A 68 12.79 -11.36 -14.76
CA PRO A 68 13.44 -10.43 -15.70
C PRO A 68 12.46 -9.42 -16.33
N THR A 69 11.40 -9.02 -15.62
CA THR A 69 10.34 -8.14 -16.11
C THR A 69 10.15 -6.95 -15.17
N CYS A 70 9.67 -5.82 -15.71
CA CYS A 70 9.40 -4.63 -14.92
C CYS A 70 8.22 -4.84 -13.94
N PRO A 71 8.37 -4.49 -12.64
CA PRO A 71 7.27 -4.60 -11.67
C PRO A 71 6.02 -3.78 -12.03
N LEU A 72 6.17 -2.70 -12.80
CA LEU A 72 5.09 -1.78 -13.15
C LEU A 72 4.36 -2.18 -14.44
N CYS A 73 5.10 -2.49 -15.50
CA CYS A 73 4.54 -2.71 -16.83
C CYS A 73 4.73 -4.12 -17.38
N LYS A 74 5.48 -4.98 -16.67
CA LYS A 74 5.80 -6.36 -17.05
C LYS A 74 6.60 -6.52 -18.34
N SER A 75 7.10 -5.44 -18.94
CA SER A 75 8.06 -5.53 -20.05
C SER A 75 9.37 -6.17 -19.60
N ASP A 76 9.97 -7.00 -20.46
CA ASP A 76 11.30 -7.57 -20.22
C ASP A 76 12.33 -6.46 -20.03
N ILE A 77 13.12 -6.56 -18.96
CA ILE A 77 14.18 -5.59 -18.65
C ILE A 77 15.51 -6.12 -19.18
N THR A 78 16.14 -5.35 -20.07
CA THR A 78 17.45 -5.71 -20.63
C THR A 78 18.60 -5.11 -19.83
N GLU A 79 18.40 -3.91 -19.30
CA GLU A 79 19.41 -3.18 -18.53
C GLU A 79 18.77 -2.28 -17.49
N VAL A 80 19.45 -2.11 -16.36
CA VAL A 80 19.11 -1.16 -15.30
C VAL A 80 20.20 -0.10 -15.27
N ARG A 81 19.82 1.16 -15.43
CA ARG A 81 20.73 2.32 -15.34
C ARG A 81 20.58 2.94 -13.96
N TYR A 82 21.68 3.22 -13.26
CA TYR A 82 21.68 3.84 -11.93
C TYR A 82 22.82 4.87 -11.82
N GLU A 83 22.80 5.70 -10.78
CA GLU A 83 23.69 6.87 -10.61
C GLU A 83 23.48 7.95 -11.71
N LEU A 84 22.22 8.36 -11.94
CA LEU A 84 21.85 9.29 -13.02
C LEU A 84 22.23 10.77 -12.77
N GLY A 85 23.01 11.10 -11.73
CA GLY A 85 23.34 12.49 -11.43
C GLY A 85 24.48 12.72 -10.45
N GLN A 86 25.70 12.86 -10.98
CA GLN A 86 26.67 13.86 -10.53
C GLN A 86 27.62 14.19 -11.69
N THR A 87 27.71 15.49 -11.98
CA THR A 87 28.53 16.15 -13.02
C THR A 87 29.70 15.33 -13.56
N GLY A 88 29.54 14.78 -14.77
CA GLY A 88 30.65 14.28 -15.59
C GLY A 88 30.96 12.78 -15.54
N GLN A 89 30.21 11.96 -14.78
CA GLN A 89 30.41 10.51 -14.77
C GLN A 89 29.34 9.78 -15.60
N GLN A 90 29.79 8.81 -16.40
CA GLN A 90 28.95 7.96 -17.23
C GLN A 90 28.13 7.04 -16.32
N GLY A 91 26.79 7.09 -16.41
CA GLY A 91 25.90 6.30 -15.55
C GLY A 91 26.22 4.80 -15.61
N LYS A 92 26.20 4.13 -14.45
CA LYS A 92 26.51 2.70 -14.37
C LYS A 92 25.33 1.87 -14.89
N VAL A 93 25.65 0.78 -15.58
CA VAL A 93 24.67 -0.09 -16.24
C VAL A 93 24.82 -1.50 -15.70
N TYR A 94 23.76 -2.01 -15.07
CA TYR A 94 23.62 -3.42 -14.77
C TYR A 94 22.92 -4.11 -15.94
N LYS A 95 23.59 -5.09 -16.55
CA LYS A 95 22.99 -5.93 -17.60
C LYS A 95 22.35 -7.15 -16.97
N VAL A 96 21.06 -7.36 -17.27
CA VAL A 96 20.33 -8.53 -16.78
C VAL A 96 20.87 -9.77 -17.49
N PRO A 97 21.37 -10.80 -16.77
CA PRO A 97 21.85 -12.03 -17.39
C PRO A 97 20.72 -12.71 -18.17
N ALA A 98 20.98 -13.09 -19.42
CA ALA A 98 20.04 -13.92 -20.18
C ALA A 98 19.87 -15.27 -19.45
N PRO A 99 18.64 -15.82 -19.36
CA PRO A 99 18.44 -17.11 -18.72
C PRO A 99 19.24 -18.17 -19.48
N SER A 100 20.30 -18.66 -18.84
CA SER A 100 21.14 -19.71 -19.42
C SER A 100 20.35 -21.02 -19.39
N ALA A 101 19.95 -21.49 -20.58
CA ALA A 101 19.46 -22.83 -20.77
C ALA A 101 20.58 -23.82 -20.37
N SER A 102 20.55 -24.31 -19.13
CA SER A 102 21.48 -25.33 -18.64
C SER A 102 20.73 -26.64 -18.39
N LYS A 103 21.31 -27.69 -18.98
CA LYS A 103 20.83 -29.06 -19.11
C LYS A 103 20.61 -29.72 -17.75
N GLY A 104 19.60 -30.59 -17.70
CA GLY A 104 19.28 -31.37 -16.52
C GLY A 104 20.39 -32.30 -16.08
N GLN A 105 20.48 -32.47 -14.75
CA GLN A 105 20.88 -33.72 -14.13
C GLN A 105 20.01 -33.95 -12.89
N SER A 106 19.66 -35.21 -12.73
CA SER A 106 18.91 -35.86 -11.67
C SER A 106 19.55 -35.68 -10.29
N GLU A 107 18.75 -35.33 -9.29
CA GLU A 107 18.92 -35.88 -7.93
C GLU A 107 17.55 -36.14 -7.31
N GLU A 108 17.24 -37.43 -7.18
CA GLU A 108 16.19 -37.95 -6.31
C GLU A 108 16.58 -37.72 -4.85
N GLY A 109 15.65 -37.20 -4.05
CA GLY A 109 15.69 -37.41 -2.60
C GLY A 109 15.56 -36.18 -1.71
N MET A 110 14.38 -35.55 -1.66
CA MET A 110 13.85 -35.02 -0.38
C MET A 110 12.35 -34.72 -0.50
N ARG A 111 11.50 -35.72 -0.22
CA ARG A 111 10.11 -35.45 0.19
C ARG A 111 10.05 -35.44 1.71
N ARG A 112 9.84 -34.25 2.30
CA ARG A 112 8.72 -33.93 3.21
C ARG A 112 9.01 -32.71 4.11
N TRP A 113 8.53 -31.54 3.66
CA TRP A 113 7.66 -30.57 4.39
C TRP A 113 7.82 -29.19 3.72
N ALA A 114 7.13 -29.00 2.61
CA ALA A 114 6.84 -27.65 2.11
C ALA A 114 5.58 -27.16 2.83
N PRO A 115 5.57 -26.00 3.49
CA PRO A 115 4.33 -25.34 3.79
C PRO A 115 3.67 -25.02 2.45
N ILE A 116 2.39 -25.33 2.33
CA ILE A 116 1.52 -24.90 1.25
C ILE A 116 1.45 -23.36 1.32
N LEU A 117 2.45 -22.67 0.76
CA LEU A 117 2.26 -21.32 0.25
C LEU A 117 1.48 -21.51 -1.03
N SER A 118 0.16 -21.55 -0.86
CA SER A 118 -0.79 -21.39 -1.94
C SER A 118 -0.45 -20.04 -2.59
N ARG A 119 0.39 -20.09 -3.63
CA ARG A 119 0.57 -18.98 -4.56
C ARG A 119 -0.77 -18.87 -5.27
N SER A 120 -1.69 -18.16 -4.61
CA SER A 120 -2.97 -17.76 -5.17
C SER A 120 -2.65 -17.20 -6.55
N PRO A 121 -3.29 -17.70 -7.63
CA PRO A 121 -3.21 -17.05 -8.92
C PRO A 121 -3.36 -15.55 -8.70
N ARG A 122 -2.43 -14.75 -9.23
CA ARG A 122 -2.60 -13.29 -9.24
C ARG A 122 -3.85 -13.03 -10.05
N GLU A 123 -4.96 -12.87 -9.36
CA GLU A 123 -6.21 -12.50 -9.98
C GLU A 123 -5.98 -11.20 -10.76
N PRO A 124 -6.58 -11.06 -11.94
CA PRO A 124 -6.67 -9.76 -12.58
C PRO A 124 -7.11 -8.75 -11.52
N GLU A 125 -6.41 -7.62 -11.42
CA GLU A 125 -6.68 -6.62 -10.38
C GLU A 125 -8.17 -6.22 -10.38
N ASP A 126 -8.79 -6.23 -11.56
CA ASP A 126 -10.22 -6.01 -11.76
C ASP A 126 -11.10 -7.09 -11.12
N GLU A 127 -10.73 -8.37 -11.16
CA GLU A 127 -11.46 -9.45 -10.48
C GLU A 127 -11.37 -9.32 -8.95
N ALA A 128 -10.18 -8.98 -8.43
CA ALA A 128 -9.98 -8.76 -7.00
C ALA A 128 -10.83 -7.59 -6.49
N ILE A 129 -10.87 -6.47 -7.23
CA ILE A 129 -11.71 -5.32 -6.92
C ILE A 129 -13.20 -5.67 -7.05
N GLN A 130 -13.60 -6.41 -8.08
CA GLN A 130 -14.98 -6.88 -8.24
C GLN A 130 -15.41 -7.76 -7.06
N ARG A 131 -14.55 -8.66 -6.58
CA ARG A 131 -14.82 -9.43 -5.37
C ARG A 131 -14.99 -8.53 -4.15
N ARG A 132 -14.09 -7.56 -3.94
CA ARG A 132 -14.24 -6.61 -2.83
C ARG A 132 -15.55 -5.81 -2.94
N ARG A 133 -15.95 -5.38 -4.14
CA ARG A 133 -17.26 -4.75 -4.37
C ARG A 133 -18.42 -5.65 -3.95
N HIS A 134 -18.36 -6.93 -4.28
CA HIS A 134 -19.35 -7.91 -3.82
C HIS A 134 -19.42 -7.98 -2.28
N ILE A 135 -18.26 -8.04 -1.61
CA ILE A 135 -18.17 -8.05 -0.13
C ILE A 135 -18.83 -6.80 0.48
N TYR A 136 -18.51 -5.61 -0.01
CA TYR A 136 -19.10 -4.35 0.48
C TYR A 136 -20.59 -4.21 0.17
N ARG A 137 -21.03 -4.72 -0.98
CA ARG A 137 -22.44 -4.73 -1.39
C ARG A 137 -23.27 -5.64 -0.50
N HIS A 138 -22.75 -6.83 -0.16
CA HIS A 138 -23.47 -7.86 0.59
C HIS A 138 -23.16 -7.87 2.09
N LYS A 139 -22.31 -6.95 2.58
CA LYS A 139 -21.93 -6.83 4.01
C LYS A 139 -21.37 -8.14 4.56
N LEU A 140 -20.50 -8.78 3.77
CA LEU A 140 -19.87 -10.04 4.15
C LEU A 140 -18.69 -9.76 5.08
N TYR A 141 -18.93 -9.87 6.38
CA TYR A 141 -17.89 -9.74 7.40
C TYR A 141 -16.97 -10.97 7.39
N SER A 142 -15.66 -10.76 7.43
CA SER A 142 -14.71 -11.84 7.67
C SER A 142 -14.87 -12.42 9.08
N LEU A 143 -14.57 -13.71 9.22
CA LEU A 143 -14.49 -14.31 10.56
C LEU A 143 -13.15 -13.91 11.19
N HIS A 144 -13.18 -13.55 12.47
CA HIS A 144 -11.95 -13.25 13.21
C HIS A 144 -11.01 -14.47 13.21
N VAL A 145 -9.79 -14.28 12.71
CA VAL A 145 -8.76 -15.31 12.72
C VAL A 145 -7.98 -15.19 14.02
N GLY A 146 -8.30 -16.05 15.00
CA GLY A 146 -7.61 -16.05 16.28
C GLY A 146 -6.11 -16.37 16.17
N SER A 147 -5.32 -15.88 17.13
CA SER A 147 -3.89 -16.22 17.21
C SER A 147 -3.70 -17.71 17.47
N ASN A 148 -3.00 -18.39 16.56
CA ASN A 148 -2.65 -19.79 16.76
C ASN A 148 -1.38 -19.93 17.61
N ARG A 149 -1.34 -20.90 18.52
CA ARG A 149 -0.15 -21.19 19.37
C ARG A 149 1.12 -21.50 18.55
N LYS A 150 0.95 -21.93 17.30
CA LYS A 150 2.03 -22.28 16.36
C LYS A 150 2.58 -21.10 15.56
N GLN A 151 1.95 -19.92 15.62
CA GLN A 151 2.46 -18.75 14.90
C GLN A 151 3.66 -18.15 15.65
N PRO A 152 4.71 -17.68 14.93
CA PRO A 152 5.78 -16.90 15.52
C PRO A 152 5.19 -15.71 16.29
N ALA A 153 5.86 -15.26 17.36
CA ALA A 153 5.40 -14.14 18.19
C ALA A 153 5.08 -12.87 17.37
N GLU A 154 5.77 -12.73 16.25
CA GLU A 154 5.73 -11.65 15.26
C GLU A 154 4.47 -11.71 14.36
N SER A 155 3.90 -12.90 14.17
CA SER A 155 2.73 -13.18 13.34
C SER A 155 1.44 -13.32 14.16
N ARG A 156 1.50 -13.08 15.47
CA ARG A 156 0.31 -13.10 16.33
C ARG A 156 -0.55 -11.88 16.09
N TYR A 157 -1.86 -12.07 16.30
CA TYR A 157 -2.81 -10.98 16.33
C TYR A 157 -2.33 -9.91 17.32
N ARG A 158 -2.32 -8.66 16.85
CA ARG A 158 -1.91 -7.50 17.62
C ARG A 158 -3.02 -6.47 17.51
N GLU A 159 -3.43 -5.95 18.65
CA GLU A 159 -4.39 -4.86 18.70
C GLU A 159 -3.80 -3.61 18.07
N LEU A 160 -4.58 -2.98 17.20
CA LEU A 160 -4.16 -1.80 16.45
C LEU A 160 -4.36 -0.58 17.36
N SER A 161 -3.26 0.06 17.75
CA SER A 161 -3.32 1.28 18.59
C SER A 161 -2.72 2.49 17.89
N PRO A 162 -3.16 3.71 18.23
CA PRO A 162 -2.58 4.94 17.69
C PRO A 162 -1.06 5.02 17.84
N GLN A 163 -0.55 4.59 19.00
CA GLN A 163 0.88 4.60 19.31
C GLN A 163 1.67 3.63 18.42
N LEU A 164 1.07 2.51 18.01
CA LEU A 164 1.71 1.59 17.07
C LEU A 164 1.85 2.23 15.69
N PHE A 165 0.82 2.89 15.18
CA PHE A 165 0.88 3.61 13.91
C PHE A 165 1.81 4.83 13.93
N GLN A 166 2.05 5.43 15.09
CA GLN A 166 3.05 6.50 15.23
C GLN A 166 4.48 5.96 15.23
N ARG A 167 4.72 4.79 15.84
CA ARG A 167 6.06 4.23 16.03
C ARG A 167 6.54 3.36 14.87
N ASP A 168 5.63 2.67 14.19
CA ASP A 168 5.94 1.68 13.16
C ASP A 168 5.58 2.20 11.75
N PRO A 169 6.56 2.70 10.97
CA PRO A 169 6.32 3.20 9.62
C PRO A 169 5.96 2.08 8.62
N GLU A 170 6.38 0.84 8.87
CA GLU A 170 6.04 -0.30 8.02
C GLU A 170 4.55 -0.61 8.11
N LEU A 171 3.99 -0.59 9.32
CA LEU A 171 2.56 -0.75 9.56
C LEU A 171 1.74 0.31 8.82
N VAL A 172 2.19 1.57 8.84
CA VAL A 172 1.55 2.67 8.08
C VAL A 172 1.62 2.40 6.58
N SER A 173 2.76 1.97 6.06
CA SER A 173 2.94 1.65 4.64
C SER A 173 2.01 0.53 4.19
N ARG A 174 1.94 -0.56 4.97
CA ARG A 174 1.01 -1.67 4.74
C ARG A 174 -0.46 -1.23 4.77
N ALA A 175 -0.83 -0.39 5.74
CA ALA A 175 -2.17 0.17 5.82
C ALA A 175 -2.50 1.04 4.59
N ARG A 176 -1.56 1.84 4.08
CA ARG A 176 -1.76 2.63 2.85
C ARG A 176 -2.00 1.76 1.63
N VAL A 177 -1.25 0.67 1.46
CA VAL A 177 -1.44 -0.27 0.35
C VAL A 177 -2.81 -0.92 0.42
N TRP A 178 -3.20 -1.37 1.62
CA TRP A 178 -4.50 -1.97 1.85
C TRP A 178 -5.63 -0.98 1.55
N LEU A 179 -5.57 0.24 2.11
CA LEU A 179 -6.55 1.30 1.88
C LEU A 179 -6.67 1.66 0.39
N ARG A 180 -5.55 1.73 -0.35
CA ARG A 180 -5.58 2.01 -1.79
C ARG A 180 -6.44 0.99 -2.53
N ARG A 181 -6.35 -0.29 -2.19
CA ARG A 181 -7.17 -1.35 -2.78
C ARG A 181 -8.63 -1.24 -2.33
N GLU A 182 -8.87 -1.09 -1.03
CA GLU A 182 -10.25 -1.06 -0.50
C GLU A 182 -11.04 0.16 -0.97
N LEU A 183 -10.40 1.32 -1.10
CA LEU A 183 -11.08 2.53 -1.56
C LEU A 183 -11.48 2.46 -3.04
N ARG A 184 -10.82 1.64 -3.87
CA ARG A 184 -11.23 1.38 -5.28
C ARG A 184 -12.61 0.73 -5.42
N VAL A 185 -13.17 0.20 -4.33
CA VAL A 185 -14.56 -0.29 -4.29
C VAL A 185 -15.56 0.86 -4.52
N PHE A 186 -15.21 2.08 -4.11
CA PHE A 186 -16.07 3.25 -4.14
C PHE A 186 -15.82 4.09 -5.39
N GLU A 187 -16.52 3.78 -6.49
CA GLU A 187 -16.33 4.46 -7.78
C GLU A 187 -16.50 5.98 -7.72
N PHE A 188 -17.39 6.48 -6.84
CA PHE A 188 -17.63 7.91 -6.67
C PHE A 188 -16.39 8.68 -6.17
N LEU A 189 -15.42 8.01 -5.53
CA LEU A 189 -14.16 8.64 -5.12
C LEU A 189 -13.23 8.94 -6.31
N TYR A 190 -13.50 8.38 -7.49
CA TYR A 190 -12.68 8.48 -8.70
C TYR A 190 -13.39 9.16 -9.89
N ALA A 191 -14.66 9.52 -9.74
CA ALA A 191 -15.48 10.03 -10.85
C ALA A 191 -14.97 11.35 -11.46
N ASP A 192 -14.33 12.20 -10.65
CA ASP A 192 -13.90 13.56 -11.03
C ASP A 192 -12.64 13.59 -11.92
N GLU A 193 -11.91 12.47 -12.00
CA GLU A 193 -10.68 12.34 -12.81
C GLU A 193 -10.95 12.31 -14.33
N SER A 194 -12.16 11.89 -14.72
CA SER A 194 -12.50 11.60 -16.13
C SER A 194 -12.85 12.84 -16.97
N ASN A 195 -13.24 13.95 -16.31
CA ASN A 195 -13.91 15.06 -17.00
C ASN A 195 -13.11 16.37 -17.00
N ASN A 196 -11.98 16.46 -16.29
CA ASN A 196 -11.27 17.73 -16.13
C ASN A 196 -9.74 17.59 -16.12
N SER A 197 -9.13 17.75 -17.30
CA SER A 197 -7.67 17.73 -17.52
C SER A 197 -6.88 18.73 -16.66
N ALA A 198 -7.54 19.71 -16.06
CA ALA A 198 -6.97 20.74 -15.20
C ALA A 198 -6.70 20.27 -13.75
N HIS A 199 -7.21 19.11 -13.33
CA HIS A 199 -7.09 18.63 -11.95
C HIS A 199 -5.88 17.74 -11.64
N ARG A 200 -4.95 17.49 -12.58
CA ARG A 200 -3.72 16.70 -12.33
C ARG A 200 -2.81 17.23 -11.21
N ARG A 201 -3.05 18.44 -10.69
CA ARG A 201 -2.33 19.02 -9.55
C ARG A 201 -3.06 18.86 -8.21
N ARG A 202 -4.31 18.42 -8.21
CA ARG A 202 -5.07 18.17 -6.98
C ARG A 202 -5.09 16.66 -6.72
N PRO A 203 -4.76 16.21 -5.50
CA PRO A 203 -4.88 14.82 -5.13
C PRO A 203 -6.34 14.38 -5.22
N SER A 204 -6.55 13.16 -5.72
CA SER A 204 -7.89 12.61 -5.90
C SER A 204 -8.61 12.48 -4.55
N ASN A 205 -9.95 12.49 -4.56
CA ASN A 205 -10.74 12.31 -3.33
C ASN A 205 -10.38 11.00 -2.59
N ALA A 206 -10.01 9.95 -3.34
CA ALA A 206 -9.52 8.69 -2.79
C ALA A 206 -8.16 8.84 -2.08
N GLU A 207 -7.24 9.64 -2.62
CA GLU A 207 -5.95 9.92 -2.00
C GLU A 207 -6.09 10.72 -0.72
N PHE A 208 -6.97 11.73 -0.74
CA PHE A 208 -7.32 12.48 0.44
C PHE A 208 -7.88 11.57 1.55
N LEU A 209 -8.89 10.76 1.22
CA LEU A 209 -9.54 9.89 2.19
C LEU A 209 -8.58 8.83 2.75
N ARG A 210 -7.65 8.32 1.92
CA ARG A 210 -6.58 7.42 2.39
C ARG A 210 -5.73 8.07 3.46
N GLU A 211 -5.18 9.27 3.21
CA GLU A 211 -4.33 9.94 4.20
C GLU A 211 -5.13 10.38 5.43
N TYR A 212 -6.40 10.76 5.26
CA TYR A 212 -7.30 11.08 6.36
C TYR A 212 -7.51 9.87 7.29
N ILE A 213 -7.76 8.68 6.72
CA ILE A 213 -7.87 7.45 7.51
C ILE A 213 -6.54 7.14 8.21
N ILE A 214 -5.39 7.28 7.55
CA ILE A 214 -4.08 7.11 8.21
C ILE A 214 -3.90 8.08 9.39
N ALA A 215 -4.33 9.34 9.24
CA ALA A 215 -4.27 10.32 10.33
C ALA A 215 -5.19 9.93 11.50
N ILE A 216 -6.38 9.40 11.22
CA ILE A 216 -7.27 8.82 12.24
C ILE A 216 -6.58 7.65 12.95
N LEU A 217 -5.98 6.72 12.21
CA LEU A 217 -5.27 5.57 12.80
C LEU A 217 -4.10 5.97 13.70
N LYS A 218 -3.53 7.17 13.50
CA LYS A 218 -2.47 7.71 14.36
C LYS A 218 -2.97 8.49 15.58
N THR A 219 -4.25 8.85 15.63
CA THR A 219 -4.77 9.80 16.64
C THR A 219 -5.93 9.24 17.46
N VAL A 220 -6.75 8.37 16.88
CA VAL A 220 -7.96 7.83 17.47
C VAL A 220 -7.86 6.31 17.57
N ASP A 221 -8.25 5.78 18.72
CA ASP A 221 -8.36 4.33 18.90
C ASP A 221 -9.59 3.79 18.15
N VAL A 222 -9.35 2.98 17.13
CA VAL A 222 -10.39 2.32 16.33
C VAL A 222 -11.14 1.24 17.11
N GLN A 223 -10.60 0.78 18.23
CA GLN A 223 -11.22 -0.20 19.13
C GLN A 223 -11.90 0.46 20.33
N GLY A 224 -11.80 1.78 20.46
CA GLY A 224 -12.41 2.54 21.53
C GLY A 224 -13.94 2.42 21.51
N GLY A 225 -14.55 2.23 22.68
CA GLY A 225 -16.00 2.15 22.84
C GLY A 225 -16.77 3.43 22.47
N SER A 226 -16.04 4.53 22.19
CA SER A 226 -16.59 5.82 21.80
C SER A 226 -17.05 5.89 20.35
N GLY A 227 -16.64 4.95 19.49
CA GLY A 227 -17.03 4.94 18.07
C GLY A 227 -16.49 6.12 17.23
N GLN A 228 -15.59 6.93 17.80
CA GLN A 228 -15.08 8.17 17.17
C GLN A 228 -14.51 7.94 15.75
N ALA A 229 -13.77 6.86 15.55
CA ALA A 229 -13.23 6.52 14.23
C ALA A 229 -14.34 6.17 13.20
N GLU A 230 -15.42 5.50 13.64
CA GLU A 230 -16.60 5.25 12.79
C GLU A 230 -17.24 6.58 12.40
N ASP A 231 -17.40 7.49 13.36
CA ASP A 231 -18.08 8.77 13.15
C ASP A 231 -17.34 9.70 12.20
N MET A 232 -16.01 9.70 12.24
CA MET A 232 -15.19 10.51 11.34
C MET A 232 -15.19 9.98 9.89
N ILE A 233 -15.23 8.65 9.70
CA ILE A 233 -15.10 8.04 8.37
C ILE A 233 -16.48 7.87 7.69
N GLN A 234 -17.57 7.69 8.46
CA GLN A 234 -18.90 7.44 7.91
C GLN A 234 -19.45 8.56 7.03
N GLU A 235 -18.97 9.78 7.16
CA GLU A 235 -19.39 10.88 6.30
C GLU A 235 -18.95 10.72 4.85
N PHE A 236 -17.85 9.99 4.61
CA PHE A 236 -17.30 9.80 3.27
C PHE A 236 -17.80 8.52 2.61
N LEU A 237 -17.95 7.43 3.39
CA LEU A 237 -18.26 6.09 2.86
C LEU A 237 -19.66 5.60 3.21
N GLY A 238 -20.34 6.28 4.13
CA GLY A 238 -21.57 5.81 4.78
C GLY A 238 -21.30 4.83 5.91
N ARG A 239 -22.17 4.86 6.93
CA ARG A 239 -22.03 4.09 8.18
C ARG A 239 -21.73 2.60 8.00
N GLN A 240 -22.51 1.93 7.14
CA GLN A 240 -22.36 0.48 6.95
C GLN A 240 -21.04 0.10 6.26
N SER A 241 -20.60 0.90 5.29
CA SER A 241 -19.34 0.68 4.58
C SER A 241 -18.16 0.95 5.50
N THR A 242 -18.23 2.00 6.32
CA THR A 242 -17.22 2.32 7.34
C THR A 242 -17.06 1.21 8.36
N ARG A 243 -18.16 0.67 8.90
CA ARG A 243 -18.12 -0.46 9.83
C ARG A 243 -17.42 -1.68 9.25
N LEU A 244 -17.72 -2.00 8.00
CA LEU A 244 -17.07 -3.11 7.32
C LEU A 244 -15.60 -2.82 7.04
N LEU A 245 -15.25 -1.62 6.60
CA LEU A 245 -13.86 -1.20 6.41
C LEU A 245 -13.06 -1.34 7.71
N LEU A 246 -13.55 -0.79 8.82
CA LEU A 246 -12.89 -0.88 10.12
C LEU A 246 -12.80 -2.32 10.64
N HIS A 247 -13.81 -3.14 10.33
CA HIS A 247 -13.77 -4.56 10.63
C HIS A 247 -12.69 -5.30 9.83
N GLU A 248 -12.54 -5.01 8.55
CA GLU A 248 -11.56 -5.67 7.69
C GLU A 248 -10.14 -5.15 7.95
N LEU A 249 -9.99 -3.95 8.50
CA LEU A 249 -8.70 -3.38 8.91
C LEU A 249 -8.09 -4.16 10.08
N ARG A 250 -8.93 -4.71 10.97
CA ARG A 250 -8.51 -5.48 12.15
C ARG A 250 -8.45 -6.99 11.92
N ALA A 251 -8.94 -7.49 10.78
CA ALA A 251 -9.05 -8.93 10.51
C ALA A 251 -7.71 -9.52 10.08
#